data_AF-A0A3R9Y8R7-F1
#
_entry.id   AF-A0A3R9Y8R7-F1
#
_cell.length_a   1.000
_cell.length_b   1.000
_cell.length_c   1.000
_cell.angle_alpha   90.00
_cell.angle_beta   90.00
_cell.angle_gamma   90.00
#
_symmetry.space_group_name_H-M   'P 1'
#
loop_
_entity.id
_entity.type
_entity.pdbx_description
1 polymer ?
#
loop_
_entity_poly.entity_id
_entity_poly.type
_entity_poly.pdbx_seq_one_letter_code
_entity_poly.pdbx_strand_id
1 'polypeptide(L)'
;MMGWKNRAGVFGLFVACMLALLASGSAAHAACDSASYDHNGSPMDVHVCDGRMVIEYDRPRSGIADQGVRPGTVLFRGRIHDLAGGARIDGRAHVFRRGCQPASFGVVGWMDDSGVITMEGRAPVRRSGCSVGGYRKVVLVFEAR
;
A
#
# COMPACT_ATOMS: atom_id res chain seq x y z
N MET A 1 13.53 82.89 23.84
CA MET A 1 14.83 82.49 24.41
C MET A 1 15.07 81.03 24.06
N MET A 2 16.27 80.70 23.56
CA MET A 2 16.79 79.37 23.23
C MET A 2 16.03 78.60 22.14
N GLY A 3 16.65 77.94 21.16
CA GLY A 3 18.06 77.66 20.92
C GLY A 3 18.13 76.57 19.85
N TRP A 4 18.55 76.98 18.65
CA TRP A 4 18.83 76.16 17.48
C TRP A 4 20.00 75.19 17.76
N LYS A 5 19.81 73.89 17.54
CA LYS A 5 20.93 72.95 17.31
C LYS A 5 20.63 71.99 16.15
N ASN A 6 21.35 72.21 15.06
CA ASN A 6 21.55 71.29 13.94
C ASN A 6 22.25 70.01 14.39
N ARG A 7 21.90 68.85 13.80
CA ARG A 7 22.88 67.89 13.24
C ARG A 7 22.24 67.15 12.07
N ALA A 8 22.73 67.43 10.86
CA ALA A 8 22.59 66.56 9.70
C ALA A 8 23.67 65.47 9.78
N GLY A 9 23.31 64.25 9.40
CA GLY A 9 24.22 63.10 9.25
C GLY A 9 23.51 62.04 8.42
N VAL A 10 24.13 61.70 7.30
CA VAL A 10 23.57 61.05 6.11
C VAL A 10 23.82 59.53 6.14
N PHE A 11 23.16 58.83 5.21
CA PHE A 11 23.50 57.53 4.61
C PHE A 11 22.88 56.26 5.21
N GLY A 12 22.17 55.51 4.37
CA GLY A 12 22.14 54.04 4.48
C GLY A 12 20.80 53.35 4.27
N LEU A 13 20.21 53.49 3.08
CA LEU A 13 19.43 52.48 2.35
C LEU A 13 19.27 51.09 3.03
N PHE A 14 18.12 50.72 3.59
CA PHE A 14 17.76 49.30 3.78
C PHE A 14 16.24 49.03 3.68
N VAL A 15 15.87 48.54 2.49
CA VAL A 15 14.99 47.38 2.24
C VAL A 15 13.59 47.38 2.88
N ALA A 16 12.60 47.73 2.07
CA ALA A 16 11.25 47.16 2.18
C ALA A 16 11.32 45.64 1.96
N CYS A 17 10.86 44.84 2.92
CA CYS A 17 10.65 43.41 2.71
C CYS A 17 9.30 42.99 3.27
N MET A 18 8.47 42.47 2.38
CA MET A 18 7.12 41.94 2.61
C MET A 18 7.13 40.90 3.75
N LEU A 19 6.27 41.10 4.75
CA LEU A 19 5.84 40.04 5.65
C LEU A 19 4.78 39.19 4.93
N ALA A 20 5.23 38.34 4.01
CA ALA A 20 4.42 37.22 3.54
C ALA A 20 4.45 36.14 4.65
N LEU A 21 3.36 36.02 5.41
CA LEU A 21 3.14 34.87 6.28
C LEU A 21 3.01 33.63 5.39
N LEU A 22 4.12 32.90 5.22
CA LEU A 22 4.09 31.56 4.65
C LEU A 22 3.44 30.63 5.69
N ALA A 23 2.14 30.38 5.53
CA ALA A 23 1.49 29.27 6.20
C ALA A 23 2.05 27.97 5.60
N SER A 24 3.11 27.44 6.21
CA SER A 24 3.62 26.11 5.92
C SER A 24 2.61 25.07 6.43
N GLY A 25 1.63 24.74 5.61
CA GLY A 25 0.76 23.60 5.85
C GLY A 25 1.56 22.31 5.65
N SER A 26 1.90 21.61 6.74
CA SER A 26 2.39 20.24 6.67
C SER A 26 1.24 19.35 6.21
N ALA A 27 1.19 19.02 4.91
CA ALA A 27 0.42 17.86 4.48
C ALA A 27 1.04 16.64 5.15
N ALA A 28 0.31 15.99 6.07
CA ALA A 28 0.71 14.69 6.59
C ALA A 28 0.82 13.75 5.39
N HIS A 29 2.04 13.34 5.03
CA HIS A 29 2.24 12.24 4.11
C HIS A 29 1.67 10.99 4.79
N ALA A 30 0.76 10.29 4.11
CA ALA A 30 0.38 8.94 4.50
C ALA A 30 1.67 8.13 4.68
N ALA A 31 1.95 7.69 5.90
CA ALA A 31 3.07 6.81 6.16
C ALA A 31 2.72 5.46 5.52
N CYS A 32 3.56 5.04 4.59
CA CYS A 32 3.42 3.78 3.90
C CYS A 32 4.48 2.82 4.44
N ASP A 33 4.03 1.73 5.04
CA ASP A 33 4.89 0.62 5.42
C ASP A 33 4.99 -0.37 4.27
N SER A 34 6.14 -1.02 4.14
CA SER A 34 6.35 -2.07 3.14
C SER A 34 7.20 -3.20 3.69
N ALA A 35 6.85 -4.43 3.32
CA ALA A 35 7.54 -5.63 3.76
C ALA A 35 7.48 -6.71 2.69
N SER A 36 8.50 -7.59 2.66
CA SER A 36 8.57 -8.72 1.74
C SER A 36 8.05 -9.99 2.40
N TYR A 37 7.32 -10.78 1.61
CA TYR A 37 6.73 -12.03 2.05
C TYR A 37 6.98 -13.15 1.02
N ASP A 38 6.93 -14.40 1.46
CA ASP A 38 6.78 -15.55 0.58
C ASP A 38 5.31 -15.97 0.49
N HIS A 39 4.82 -16.21 -0.73
CA HIS A 39 3.57 -16.89 -0.98
C HIS A 39 3.76 -18.04 -1.96
N ASN A 40 3.72 -19.28 -1.44
CA ASN A 40 3.86 -20.50 -2.23
C ASN A 40 5.13 -20.50 -3.11
N GLY A 41 6.24 -19.99 -2.59
CA GLY A 41 7.53 -19.87 -3.29
C GLY A 41 7.62 -18.69 -4.26
N SER A 42 6.68 -17.74 -4.22
CA SER A 42 6.80 -16.45 -4.92
C SER A 42 7.07 -15.35 -3.90
N PRO A 43 8.18 -14.60 -4.01
CA PRO A 43 8.36 -13.33 -3.32
C PRO A 43 7.23 -12.35 -3.67
N MET A 44 6.68 -11.72 -2.63
CA MET A 44 5.60 -10.76 -2.69
C MET A 44 6.03 -9.47 -1.99
N ASP A 45 5.56 -8.34 -2.50
CA ASP A 45 5.64 -7.06 -1.81
C ASP A 45 4.28 -6.74 -1.19
N VAL A 46 4.30 -6.42 0.10
CA VAL A 46 3.15 -5.97 0.86
C VAL A 46 3.32 -4.49 1.15
N HIS A 47 2.34 -3.69 0.78
CA HIS A 47 2.30 -2.25 1.06
C HIS A 47 1.08 -1.92 1.90
N VAL A 48 1.29 -1.17 2.99
CA VAL A 48 0.22 -0.67 3.85
C VAL A 48 0.31 0.85 3.95
N CYS A 49 -0.71 1.57 3.51
CA CYS A 49 -0.80 3.02 3.65
C CYS A 49 -2.18 3.37 4.24
N ASP A 50 -2.22 4.03 5.40
CA ASP A 50 -3.48 4.42 6.08
C ASP A 50 -4.49 3.24 6.23
N GLY A 51 -3.97 2.08 6.61
CA GLY A 51 -4.74 0.84 6.78
C GLY A 51 -5.26 0.23 5.47
N ARG A 52 -4.86 0.74 4.30
CA ARG A 52 -5.10 0.07 2.99
C ARG A 52 -3.92 -0.84 2.70
N MET A 53 -4.22 -2.09 2.40
CA MET A 53 -3.21 -3.11 2.13
C MET A 53 -3.27 -3.54 0.67
N VAL A 54 -2.11 -3.61 0.02
CA VAL A 54 -1.91 -4.17 -1.31
C VAL A 54 -0.83 -5.25 -1.22
N ILE A 55 -1.08 -6.40 -1.84
CA ILE A 55 -0.08 -7.46 -1.98
C ILE A 55 0.11 -7.73 -3.47
N GLU A 56 1.33 -7.59 -3.95
CA GLU A 56 1.70 -7.81 -5.35
C GLU A 56 2.90 -8.74 -5.50
N TYR A 57 3.00 -9.37 -6.67
CA TYR A 57 4.13 -10.24 -6.97
C TYR A 57 5.38 -9.40 -7.21
N ASP A 58 6.43 -9.57 -6.41
CA ASP A 58 7.78 -9.14 -6.79
C ASP A 58 8.30 -10.08 -7.88
N ARG A 59 8.42 -11.37 -7.55
CA ARG A 59 8.93 -12.39 -8.46
C ARG A 59 7.96 -13.57 -8.52
N PRO A 60 7.07 -13.62 -9.53
CA PRO A 60 6.16 -14.75 -9.68
C PRO A 60 6.93 -16.03 -10.01
N ARG A 61 6.64 -17.13 -9.30
CA ARG A 61 7.19 -18.46 -9.66
C ARG A 61 6.72 -18.90 -11.05
N SER A 62 7.49 -19.78 -11.70
CA SER A 62 7.24 -20.26 -13.07
C SER A 62 5.76 -20.62 -13.34
N GLY A 63 5.16 -21.46 -12.50
CA GLY A 63 3.78 -21.93 -12.72
C GLY A 63 2.71 -20.84 -12.75
N ILE A 64 2.87 -19.73 -12.02
CA ILE A 64 1.93 -18.60 -12.07
C ILE A 64 2.34 -17.59 -13.15
N ALA A 65 3.63 -17.44 -13.42
CA ALA A 65 4.13 -16.66 -14.55
C ALA A 65 3.62 -17.22 -15.90
N ASP A 66 3.51 -18.55 -16.03
CA ASP A 66 2.92 -19.22 -17.19
C ASP A 66 1.42 -18.94 -17.36
N GLN A 67 0.75 -18.47 -16.29
CA GLN A 67 -0.63 -17.98 -16.33
C GLN A 67 -0.73 -16.51 -16.73
N GLY A 68 0.39 -15.85 -17.04
CA GLY A 68 0.45 -14.45 -17.46
C GLY A 68 0.72 -13.47 -16.33
N VAL A 69 0.98 -13.93 -15.10
CA VAL A 69 1.36 -13.06 -13.98
C VAL A 69 2.78 -12.55 -14.16
N ARG A 70 3.01 -11.27 -13.84
CA ARG A 70 4.30 -10.56 -13.97
C ARG A 70 4.62 -9.81 -12.67
N PRO A 71 5.88 -9.38 -12.46
CA PRO A 71 6.21 -8.44 -11.39
C PRO A 71 5.23 -7.25 -11.36
N GLY A 72 4.81 -6.82 -10.17
CA GLY A 72 3.80 -5.78 -9.94
C GLY A 72 2.35 -6.22 -10.18
N THR A 73 2.10 -7.49 -10.52
CA THR A 73 0.71 -7.99 -10.61
C THR A 73 0.11 -8.06 -9.21
N VAL A 74 -1.02 -7.40 -9.00
CA VAL A 74 -1.67 -7.36 -7.69
C VAL A 74 -2.48 -8.64 -7.44
N LEU A 75 -2.08 -9.39 -6.41
CA LEU A 75 -2.82 -10.54 -5.92
C LEU A 75 -3.99 -10.09 -5.04
N PHE A 76 -3.76 -9.15 -4.12
CA PHE A 76 -4.73 -8.73 -3.12
C PHE A 76 -4.81 -7.21 -2.98
N ARG A 77 -6.04 -6.71 -2.75
CA ARG A 77 -6.31 -5.36 -2.27
C ARG A 77 -7.34 -5.43 -1.15
N GLY A 78 -7.09 -4.71 -0.07
CA GLY A 78 -8.00 -4.72 1.08
C GLY A 78 -7.61 -3.73 2.15
N ARG A 79 -8.00 -4.05 3.37
CA ARG A 79 -7.72 -3.28 4.57
C ARG A 79 -7.08 -4.17 5.63
N ILE A 80 -6.23 -3.54 6.42
CA ILE A 80 -5.70 -4.10 7.65
C ILE A 80 -6.22 -3.25 8.81
N HIS A 81 -6.57 -3.92 9.90
CA HIS A 81 -7.16 -3.35 11.09
C HIS A 81 -6.37 -3.84 12.29
N ASP A 82 -5.56 -2.97 12.87
CA ASP A 82 -4.73 -3.31 14.02
C ASP A 82 -5.59 -3.68 15.23
N LEU A 83 -5.17 -4.72 15.93
CA LEU A 83 -5.84 -5.26 17.11
C LEU A 83 -4.79 -5.60 18.17
N ALA A 84 -5.21 -5.80 19.41
CA ALA A 84 -4.29 -6.30 20.44
C ALA A 84 -3.90 -7.74 20.10
N GLY A 85 -2.60 -7.99 19.84
CA GLY A 85 -2.08 -9.32 19.49
C GLY A 85 -2.17 -9.68 18.00
N GLY A 86 -2.15 -8.68 17.11
CA GLY A 86 -2.09 -8.89 15.65
C GLY A 86 -2.94 -7.90 14.86
N ALA A 87 -3.41 -8.31 13.68
CA ALA A 87 -4.30 -7.48 12.88
C ALA A 87 -5.34 -8.32 12.14
N ARG A 88 -6.55 -7.78 11.99
CA ARG A 88 -7.58 -8.35 11.10
C ARG A 88 -7.40 -7.81 9.69
N ILE A 89 -7.54 -8.68 8.69
CA ILE A 89 -7.42 -8.32 7.28
C ILE A 89 -8.69 -8.73 6.54
N ASP A 90 -9.22 -7.86 5.69
CA ASP A 90 -10.29 -8.20 4.76
C ASP A 90 -10.14 -7.48 3.42
N GLY A 91 -10.64 -8.11 2.36
CA GLY A 91 -10.55 -7.52 1.03
C GLY A 91 -10.83 -8.53 -0.07
N ARG A 92 -10.16 -8.32 -1.20
CA ARG A 92 -10.33 -9.13 -2.41
C ARG A 92 -9.00 -9.64 -2.93
N ALA A 93 -8.92 -10.94 -3.14
CA ALA A 93 -7.83 -11.62 -3.83
C ALA A 93 -8.21 -11.94 -5.27
N HIS A 94 -7.22 -12.31 -6.09
CA HIS A 94 -7.41 -12.64 -7.51
C HIS A 94 -6.86 -14.03 -7.82
N VAL A 95 -7.56 -14.76 -8.71
CA VAL A 95 -7.02 -15.93 -9.39
C VAL A 95 -6.70 -15.60 -10.84
N PHE A 96 -5.60 -16.16 -11.32
CA PHE A 96 -5.06 -15.90 -12.64
C PHE A 96 -5.15 -17.14 -13.51
N ARG A 97 -5.43 -16.94 -14.79
CA ARG A 97 -5.37 -17.97 -15.82
C ARG A 97 -4.98 -17.32 -17.13
N ARG A 98 -4.04 -17.94 -17.87
CA ARG A 98 -3.62 -17.44 -19.18
C ARG A 98 -4.82 -17.22 -20.10
N GLY A 99 -4.84 -16.08 -20.77
CA GLY A 99 -5.88 -15.71 -21.73
C GLY A 99 -7.20 -15.24 -21.09
N CYS A 100 -7.26 -15.13 -19.76
CA CYS A 100 -8.43 -14.66 -19.05
C CYS A 100 -8.09 -13.46 -18.17
N GLN A 101 -9.03 -12.52 -18.03
CA GLN A 101 -8.93 -11.45 -17.04
C GLN A 101 -8.74 -12.02 -15.63
N PRO A 102 -8.10 -11.33 -14.67
CA PRO A 102 -8.08 -11.78 -13.29
C PRO A 102 -9.50 -11.96 -12.74
N ALA A 103 -9.78 -13.06 -12.04
CA ALA A 103 -11.06 -13.26 -11.38
C ALA A 103 -10.93 -12.97 -9.88
N SER A 104 -11.72 -12.02 -9.39
CA SER A 104 -11.64 -11.52 -8.03
C SER A 104 -12.58 -12.26 -7.07
N PHE A 105 -12.17 -12.47 -5.82
CA PHE A 105 -12.98 -13.09 -4.77
C PHE A 105 -12.67 -12.51 -3.39
N GLY A 106 -13.66 -12.54 -2.50
CA GLY A 106 -13.51 -12.02 -1.13
C GLY A 106 -12.66 -12.96 -0.27
N VAL A 107 -11.82 -12.36 0.57
CA VAL A 107 -11.06 -13.06 1.61
C VAL A 107 -11.11 -12.29 2.92
N VAL A 108 -11.03 -13.03 4.02
CA VAL A 108 -10.90 -12.49 5.39
C VAL A 108 -9.81 -13.27 6.10
N GLY A 109 -9.08 -12.62 6.99
CA GLY A 109 -7.92 -13.23 7.62
C GLY A 109 -7.33 -12.42 8.75
N TRP A 110 -6.15 -12.85 9.16
CA TRP A 110 -5.43 -12.31 10.31
C TRP A 110 -3.93 -12.30 10.04
N MET A 111 -3.24 -11.31 10.59
CA MET A 111 -1.80 -11.32 10.82
C MET A 111 -1.59 -11.65 12.29
N ASP A 112 -0.80 -12.68 12.58
CA ASP A 112 -0.44 -13.03 13.96
C ASP A 112 0.78 -12.24 14.47
N ASP A 113 1.13 -12.43 15.75
CA ASP A 113 2.26 -11.76 16.40
C ASP A 113 3.62 -12.12 15.80
N SER A 114 3.72 -13.21 15.05
CA SER A 114 4.94 -13.58 14.30
C SER A 114 5.02 -12.90 12.93
N GLY A 115 3.98 -12.16 12.55
CA GLY A 115 3.86 -11.47 11.27
C GLY A 115 3.32 -12.36 10.15
N VAL A 116 2.90 -13.59 10.41
CA VAL A 116 2.34 -14.47 9.38
C VAL A 116 0.93 -14.03 9.04
N ILE A 117 0.67 -13.78 7.75
CA ILE A 117 -0.66 -13.42 7.26
C ILE A 117 -1.37 -14.67 6.74
N THR A 118 -2.54 -14.96 7.29
CA THR A 118 -3.41 -16.04 6.80
C THR A 118 -4.79 -15.51 6.45
N MET A 119 -5.21 -15.70 5.20
CA MET A 119 -6.52 -15.27 4.70
C MET A 119 -7.28 -16.42 4.05
N GLU A 120 -8.58 -16.53 4.33
CA GLU A 120 -9.44 -17.55 3.75
C GLU A 120 -10.52 -16.96 2.86
N GLY A 121 -10.93 -17.71 1.83
CA GLY A 121 -12.05 -17.33 0.98
C GLY A 121 -12.52 -18.47 0.08
N ARG A 122 -13.48 -18.15 -0.79
CA ARG A 122 -14.01 -19.08 -1.80
C ARG A 122 -13.59 -18.62 -3.20
N ALA A 123 -12.48 -19.16 -3.69
CA ALA A 123 -11.94 -18.79 -4.98
C ALA A 123 -12.75 -19.39 -6.15
N PRO A 124 -13.01 -18.64 -7.22
CA PRO A 124 -13.68 -19.16 -8.40
C PRO A 124 -12.80 -20.18 -9.13
N VAL A 125 -13.40 -21.27 -9.57
CA VAL A 125 -12.74 -22.29 -10.38
C VAL A 125 -13.20 -22.13 -11.83
N ARG A 126 -12.23 -21.92 -12.72
CA ARG A 126 -12.48 -21.74 -14.16
C ARG A 126 -12.68 -23.09 -14.86
N ARG A 127 -13.67 -23.17 -15.76
CA ARG A 127 -13.92 -24.34 -16.62
C ARG A 127 -13.44 -24.08 -18.06
N SER A 128 -14.20 -24.46 -19.08
CA SER A 128 -13.88 -24.11 -20.47
C SER A 128 -13.85 -22.59 -20.65
N GLY A 129 -12.81 -22.10 -21.32
CA GLY A 129 -12.56 -20.66 -21.49
C GLY A 129 -12.38 -19.93 -20.15
N CYS A 130 -13.05 -18.78 -19.99
CA CYS A 130 -12.91 -17.95 -18.78
C CYS A 130 -14.09 -18.06 -17.81
N SER A 131 -15.05 -18.95 -18.10
CA SER A 131 -16.26 -19.15 -17.31
C SER A 131 -15.96 -19.70 -15.92
N VAL A 132 -16.66 -19.18 -14.91
CA VAL A 132 -16.62 -19.71 -13.53
C VAL A 132 -17.64 -20.84 -13.45
N GLY A 133 -17.17 -22.04 -13.13
CA GLY A 133 -18.04 -23.22 -13.03
C GLY A 133 -18.13 -23.82 -11.64
N GLY A 134 -17.67 -23.09 -10.62
CA GLY A 134 -17.70 -23.48 -9.23
C GLY A 134 -16.79 -22.60 -8.37
N TYR A 135 -16.78 -22.88 -7.07
CA TYR A 135 -15.94 -22.20 -6.09
C TYR A 135 -15.31 -23.22 -5.15
N ARG A 136 -14.08 -22.97 -4.73
CA ARG A 136 -13.34 -23.83 -3.79
C ARG A 136 -12.85 -23.00 -2.61
N LYS A 137 -12.93 -23.57 -1.40
CA LYS A 137 -12.31 -22.96 -0.22
C LYS A 137 -10.79 -22.93 -0.42
N VAL A 138 -10.18 -21.78 -0.19
CA VAL A 138 -8.73 -21.60 -0.26
C VAL A 138 -8.25 -20.87 0.99
N VAL A 139 -6.99 -21.13 1.35
CA VAL A 139 -6.24 -20.40 2.37
C VAL A 139 -5.02 -19.81 1.67
N LEU A 140 -4.79 -18.52 1.87
CA LEU A 140 -3.62 -17.79 1.40
C LEU A 140 -2.75 -17.53 2.62
N VAL A 141 -1.55 -18.10 2.63
CA VAL A 141 -0.56 -17.89 3.68
C VAL A 141 0.58 -17.06 3.12
N PHE A 142 1.04 -16.08 3.88
CA PHE A 142 2.20 -15.26 3.56
C PHE A 142 3.14 -15.26 4.76
N GLU A 143 4.38 -15.67 4.53
CA GLU A 143 5.43 -15.77 5.55
C GLU A 143 6.41 -14.61 5.37
N ALA A 144 6.71 -13.88 6.44
CA ALA A 144 7.68 -12.78 6.40
C ALA A 144 9.07 -13.30 5.96
N ARG A 145 9.78 -12.49 5.16
CA ARG A 145 11.12 -12.78 4.65
C ARG A 145 12.21 -11.97 5.33
#